data_AF-A0A7X5F1E4-F1
#
_entry.id   AF-A0A7X5F1E4-F1
#
_cell.length_a   1.000
_cell.length_b   1.000
_cell.length_c   1.000
_cell.angle_alpha   90.00
_cell.angle_beta   90.00
_cell.angle_gamma   90.00
#
_symmetry.space_group_name_H-M   'P 1'
#
loop_
_entity.id
_entity.type
_entity.pdbx_description
1 polymer ?
#
loop_
_entity_poly.entity_id
_entity_poly.type
_entity_poly.pdbx_seq_one_letter_code
_entity_poly.pdbx_strand_id
1 'polypeptide(L)' 'MDIPVAGLIGAAIGLYIGWLDYGIANGLLSALVEKQRRKGGGFATRFEPALRKLVFILPVFGFPVIGYLAAQQLVG' A
#
# COMPACT_ATOMS: atom_id res chain seq x y z
N MET A 1 -28.50 4.61 -9.77
CA MET A 1 -27.37 3.69 -9.99
C MET A 1 -27.39 2.71 -8.84
N ASP A 2 -27.72 1.45 -9.09
CA ASP A 2 -27.74 0.42 -8.05
C ASP A 2 -26.30 -0.03 -7.79
N ILE A 3 -25.73 0.39 -6.66
CA ILE A 3 -24.43 -0.11 -6.23
C ILE A 3 -24.66 -1.52 -5.67
N PRO A 4 -24.11 -2.57 -6.29
CA PRO A 4 -24.30 -3.93 -5.81
C PRO A 4 -23.68 -4.07 -4.41
N VAL A 5 -24.42 -4.70 -3.49
CA VAL A 5 -23.96 -4.94 -2.10
C VAL A 5 -22.62 -5.67 -2.08
N ALA A 6 -22.40 -6.61 -3.00
CA ALA A 6 -21.12 -7.29 -3.16
C ALA A 6 -19.97 -6.32 -3.49
N GLY A 7 -20.22 -5.30 -4.30
CA GLY A 7 -19.25 -4.26 -4.62
C GLY A 7 -18.89 -3.39 -3.41
N LEU A 8 -19.89 -3.07 -2.57
CA LEU A 8 -19.65 -2.34 -1.30
C LEU A 8 -18.83 -3.17 -0.31
N ILE A 9 -19.12 -4.47 -0.18
CA ILE A 9 -18.36 -5.38 0.69
C ILE A 9 -16.91 -5.49 0.20
N GLY A 10 -16.72 -5.69 -1.10
CA GLY A 10 -15.38 -5.75 -1.69
C GLY A 10 -14.59 -4.45 -1.46
N ALA A 11 -15.22 -3.29 -1.65
CA ALA A 11 -14.60 -1.99 -1.39
C ALA A 11 -14.22 -1.81 0.09
N ALA A 12 -15.10 -2.19 1.02
CA ALA A 12 -14.84 -2.08 2.46
C ALA A 12 -13.67 -2.97 2.91
N ILE A 13 -13.65 -4.24 2.47
CA ILE A 13 -12.57 -5.17 2.77
C ILE A 13 -11.25 -4.68 2.15
N GLY A 14 -11.28 -4.26 0.89
CA GLY A 14 -10.11 -3.73 0.19
C GLY A 14 -9.52 -2.50 0.87
N LEU A 15 -10.36 -1.57 1.32
CA LEU A 15 -9.92 -0.39 2.08
C LEU A 15 -9.26 -0.79 3.41
N TYR A 16 -9.85 -1.73 4.14
CA TYR A 16 -9.32 -2.18 5.41
C TYR A 16 -7.96 -2.88 5.26
N ILE A 17 -7.83 -3.78 4.28
CA ILE A 17 -6.56 -4.45 3.97
C ILE A 17 -5.51 -3.43 3.53
N GLY A 18 -5.85 -2.51 2.62
CA GLY A 18 -4.93 -1.48 2.17
C GLY A 18 -4.44 -0.56 3.31
N TRP A 19 -5.30 -0.28 4.29
CA TRP A 19 -4.91 0.45 5.50
C TRP A 19 -3.92 -0.31 6.37
N LEU A 20 -4.12 -1.63 6.57
CA LEU A 20 -3.18 -2.49 7.28
C LEU A 20 -1.82 -2.55 6.58
N ASP A 21 -1.82 -2.79 5.27
CA ASP A 21 -0.59 -2.89 4.48
C ASP A 21 0.21 -1.58 4.51
N TYR A 22 -0.49 -0.43 4.40
CA TYR A 22 0.13 0.87 4.58
C TYR A 22 0.78 1.03 5.95
N GLY A 23 0.09 0.62 7.02
CA GLY A 23 0.63 0.66 8.39
C GLY A 23 1.90 -0.17 8.56
N ILE A 24 1.88 -1.40 8.06
CA ILE A 24 3.02 -2.33 8.12
C ILE A 24 4.21 -1.77 7.33
N ALA A 25 4.00 -1.36 6.08
CA ALA A 25 5.06 -0.85 5.22
C ALA A 25 5.65 0.46 5.75
N ASN A 26 4.83 1.35 6.30
CA ASN A 26 5.29 2.59 6.90
C ASN A 26 6.08 2.36 8.20
N GLY A 27 5.68 1.38 9.01
CA GLY A 27 6.45 0.92 10.18
C GLY A 27 7.81 0.36 9.80
N LEU A 28 7.85 -0.51 8.78
CA LEU A 28 9.09 -1.07 8.25
C LEU A 28 10.03 0.01 7.69
N LEU A 29 9.50 0.96 6.92
CA LEU A 29 10.27 2.09 6.42
C LEU A 29 10.86 2.92 7.57
N SER A 30 10.05 3.21 8.58
CA SER A 30 10.50 3.97 9.76
C SER A 30 11.63 3.25 10.50
N ALA A 31 11.53 1.92 10.66
CA ALA A 31 12.58 1.10 11.26
C ALA A 31 13.87 1.08 10.42
N LEU A 32 13.76 1.01 9.09
CA LEU A 32 14.89 1.05 8.16
C LEU A 32 15.61 2.40 8.17
N VAL A 33 14.83 3.50 8.14
CA VAL A 33 15.34 4.87 8.24
C VAL A 33 16.10 5.04 9.54
N GLU A 34 15.50 4.68 10.68
CA GLU A 34 16.12 4.80 11.99
C GLU A 34 17.42 3.98 12.08
N LYS A 35 17.41 2.75 11.58
CA LYS A 35 18.60 1.89 11.51
C LYS A 35 19.74 2.53 10.69
N GLN A 36 19.43 3.16 9.56
CA GLN A 36 20.44 3.85 8.75
C GLN A 36 20.91 5.15 9.40
N ARG A 37 20.01 5.89 10.06
CA ARG A 37 20.36 7.14 10.75
C ARG A 37 21.39 6.89 11.85
N ARG A 38 21.23 5.81 12.62
CA ARG A 38 22.21 5.36 13.63
C ARG A 38 23.57 4.97 13.06
N LYS A 39 23.63 4.59 11.77
CA LYS A 39 24.88 4.27 11.06
C LYS A 39 25.52 5.47 10.35
N GLY A 40 25.02 6.68 10.59
CA GLY A 40 25.51 7.89 9.93
C GLY A 40 24.81 8.24 8.61
N GLY A 41 23.68 7.58 8.30
CA GLY A 41 22.88 7.83 7.10
C GLY A 41 22.94 6.72 6.05
N GLY A 42 22.21 6.90 4.95
CA GLY A 42 22.09 5.94 3.86
C GLY A 42 20.95 6.25 2.89
N PHE A 43 20.69 5.33 1.97
CA PHE A 43 19.66 5.50 0.93
C PHE A 43 18.25 5.77 1.49
N ALA A 44 17.82 5.02 2.51
CA ALA A 44 16.50 5.14 3.09
C ALA A 44 16.33 6.47 3.83
N THR A 45 17.37 6.97 4.51
CA THR A 45 17.33 8.30 5.15
C THR A 45 17.36 9.44 4.13
N ARG A 46 18.10 9.29 3.02
CA ARG A 46 18.16 10.30 1.95
C ARG A 46 16.86 10.42 1.16
N PHE A 47 16.21 9.29 0.89
CA PHE A 47 15.00 9.23 0.07
C PHE A 47 13.74 8.94 0.89
N GLU A 48 13.76 9.12 2.22
CA GLU A 48 12.61 8.87 3.10
C GLU A 48 11.32 9.49 2.56
N PRO A 49 11.27 10.77 2.12
CA PRO A 49 10.03 11.37 1.64
C PRO A 49 9.48 10.67 0.40
N ALA A 50 10.35 10.23 -0.51
CA ALA A 50 9.96 9.52 -1.72
C ALA A 50 9.52 8.08 -1.41
N LEU A 51 10.25 7.38 -0.53
CA LEU A 51 9.90 6.05 -0.08
C LEU A 51 8.56 6.04 0.67
N ARG A 52 8.30 7.04 1.50
CA ARG A 52 7.05 7.18 2.24
C ARG A 52 5.86 7.46 1.30
N LYS A 53 6.07 8.23 0.23
CA LYS A 53 5.09 8.38 -0.85
C LYS A 53 4.85 7.06 -1.59
N LEU A 54 5.89 6.29 -1.89
CA LEU A 54 5.76 4.99 -2.55
C LEU A 54 4.99 4.00 -1.67
N VAL A 55 5.30 3.95 -0.37
CA VAL A 55 4.58 3.13 0.63
C VAL A 55 3.09 3.48 0.70
N PHE A 56 2.70 4.72 0.40
CA PHE A 56 1.30 5.11 0.30
C PHE A 56 0.69 4.77 -1.06
N ILE A 57 1.38 5.09 -2.16
CA ILE A 57 0.83 4.96 -3.52
C ILE A 57 0.67 3.49 -3.93
N LEU A 58 1.64 2.63 -3.60
CA LEU A 58 1.62 1.22 -4.01
C LEU A 58 0.41 0.45 -3.46
N PRO A 59 0.06 0.50 -2.16
CA PRO A 59 -1.13 -0.17 -1.66
C PRO A 59 -2.42 0.47 -2.19
N VAL A 60 -2.48 1.81 -2.24
CA VAL A 60 -3.70 2.55 -2.62
C VAL A 60 -4.05 2.39 -4.10
N PHE A 61 -3.06 2.33 -4.99
CA PHE A 61 -3.29 2.22 -6.43
C PHE A 61 -2.90 0.87 -6.99
N GLY A 62 -1.79 0.29 -6.55
CA GLY A 62 -1.28 -0.98 -7.04
C GLY A 62 -2.22 -2.14 -6.73
N PHE A 63 -2.72 -2.26 -5.50
CA PHE A 63 -3.60 -3.37 -5.14
C PHE A 63 -4.97 -3.32 -5.83
N PRO A 64 -5.66 -2.17 -5.97
CA PRO A 64 -6.89 -2.11 -6.74
C PRO A 64 -6.68 -2.42 -8.23
N VAL A 65 -5.59 -1.92 -8.82
CA VAL A 65 -5.28 -2.19 -10.24
C VAL A 65 -5.00 -3.67 -10.45
N ILE A 66 -4.13 -4.28 -9.65
CA ILE A 66 -3.82 -5.71 -9.74
C ILE A 66 -5.06 -6.55 -9.45
N GLY A 67 -5.83 -6.20 -8.42
CA GLY A 67 -7.06 -6.91 -8.04
C GLY A 67 -8.12 -6.86 -9.15
N TYR A 68 -8.29 -5.70 -9.80
CA TYR A 68 -9.19 -5.57 -10.95
C TYR A 68 -8.73 -6.42 -12.13
N LEU A 69 -7.44 -6.36 -12.49
CA LEU A 69 -6.88 -7.15 -13.59
C LEU A 69 -6.98 -8.65 -13.31
N ALA A 70 -6.72 -9.09 -12.08
CA ALA A 70 -6.85 -10.48 -11.66
C ALA A 70 -8.32 -10.94 -11.71
N ALA A 71 -9.25 -10.10 -11.26
CA ALA A 71 -10.69 -10.40 -11.33
C ALA A 71 -11.18 -10.52 -12.78
N GLN A 72 -10.71 -9.65 -13.69
CA GLN A 72 -11.05 -9.76 -15.11
C GLN A 72 -10.57 -11.09 -15.73
N GLN A 73 -9.40 -11.61 -15.32
CA GLN A 73 -8.89 -12.90 -15.79
C GLN A 73 -9.65 -14.11 -15.23
N LEU A 74 -10.33 -13.96 -14.10
CA LEU A 74 -11.10 -15.03 -13.46
C LEU A 74 -12.55 -15.11 -13.95
N VAL A 75 -13.08 -14.01 -14.47
CA VAL A 75 -14.49 -13.87 -14.91
C VAL A 75 -14.62 -13.90 -16.43
N GLY A 76 -13.52 -13.72 -17.17
CA GLY A 76 -13.43 -13.95 -18.62
C GLY A 76 -13.13 -15.41 -18.96
#